data_AF-A0A1J5J6J8-F1
#
_entry.id   AF-A0A1J5J6J8-F1
#
_cell.length_a   1.000
_cell.length_b   1.000
_cell.length_c   1.000
_cell.angle_alpha   90.00
_cell.angle_beta   90.00
_cell.angle_gamma   90.00
#
_symmetry.space_group_name_H-M   'P 1'
#
loop_
_entity.id
_entity.type
_entity.pdbx_description
1 polymer ?
#
loop_
_entity_poly.entity_id
_entity_poly.type
_entity_poly.pdbx_seq_one_letter_code
_entity_poly.pdbx_strand_id
1 'polypeptide(L)'
;MKKRKFYADNKFIEKAIRDGKIEDVIEKYKKIYVSGETYKQIQLAIGDKKVETSFGIADINEKGEKIMEECNDKDVALAKQLNAVLLTHNENKVNIAKKYNLKTSP
;
A
#
# COMPACT_ATOMS: atom_id res chain seq x y z
N MET A 1 22.20 3.07 -4.20
CA MET A 1 21.01 2.21 -4.46
C MET A 1 19.75 2.95 -4.07
N LYS A 2 18.73 3.04 -4.95
CA LYS A 2 17.43 3.63 -4.58
C LYS A 2 16.75 2.73 -3.55
N LYS A 3 16.30 3.29 -2.41
CA LYS A 3 15.52 2.54 -1.41
C LYS A 3 14.23 2.01 -2.06
N ARG A 4 13.90 0.74 -1.81
CA ARG A 4 12.66 0.12 -2.27
C ARG A 4 11.47 0.77 -1.54
N LYS A 5 10.41 1.11 -2.28
CA LYS A 5 9.16 1.66 -1.73
C LYS A 5 8.14 0.54 -1.57
N PHE A 6 7.23 0.71 -0.62
CA PHE A 6 6.14 -0.22 -0.35
C PHE A 6 4.82 0.54 -0.37
N TYR A 7 3.80 -0.03 -1.00
CA TYR A 7 2.43 0.45 -0.95
C TYR A 7 1.56 -0.68 -0.41
N ALA A 8 0.78 -0.45 0.64
CA ALA A 8 -0.11 -1.45 1.20
C ALA A 8 -1.57 -1.12 0.86
N ASP A 9 -2.29 -2.14 0.40
CA ASP A 9 -3.73 -2.02 0.23
C ASP A 9 -4.46 -2.18 1.57
N ASN A 10 -5.75 -1.83 1.55
CA ASN A 10 -6.57 -1.90 2.75
C ASN A 10 -6.62 -3.29 3.38
N LYS A 11 -6.73 -4.34 2.55
CA LYS A 11 -6.85 -5.73 3.00
C LYS A 11 -5.60 -6.22 3.74
N PHE A 12 -4.41 -5.80 3.30
CA PHE A 12 -3.16 -6.09 4.00
C PHE A 12 -3.13 -5.42 5.38
N ILE A 13 -3.48 -4.14 5.45
CA ILE A 13 -3.48 -3.37 6.70
C ILE A 13 -4.53 -3.87 7.69
N GLU A 14 -5.77 -4.10 7.24
CA GLU A 14 -6.84 -4.64 8.09
C GLU A 14 -6.45 -5.97 8.72
N LYS A 15 -5.83 -6.86 7.94
CA LYS A 15 -5.33 -8.14 8.46
C LYS A 15 -4.24 -7.93 9.50
N ALA A 16 -3.27 -7.05 9.25
CA ALA A 16 -2.21 -6.76 10.21
C ALA A 16 -2.76 -6.17 11.52
N ILE A 17 -3.76 -5.27 11.46
CA ILE A 17 -4.41 -4.71 12.65
C ILE A 17 -5.18 -5.81 13.39
N ARG A 18 -6.04 -6.56 12.69
CA ARG A 18 -6.86 -7.64 13.29
C ARG A 18 -6.01 -8.70 13.97
N ASP A 19 -4.88 -9.06 13.35
CA ASP A 19 -3.99 -10.10 13.87
C ASP A 19 -3.02 -9.56 14.94
N GLY A 20 -3.06 -8.26 15.28
CA GLY A 20 -2.17 -7.62 16.25
C GLY A 20 -0.72 -7.46 15.79
N LYS A 21 -0.47 -7.47 14.47
CA LYS A 21 0.87 -7.50 13.84
C LYS A 21 1.26 -6.22 13.10
N ILE A 22 0.51 -5.14 13.30
CA ILE A 22 0.78 -3.86 12.62
C ILE A 22 2.15 -3.28 13.02
N GLU A 23 2.61 -3.52 14.25
CA GLU A 23 3.95 -3.10 14.70
C GLU A 23 5.06 -3.88 13.97
N ASP A 24 4.93 -5.21 13.86
CA ASP A 24 5.87 -6.04 13.08
C ASP A 24 5.97 -5.57 11.61
N VAL A 25 4.83 -5.18 11.02
CA VAL A 25 4.74 -4.64 9.66
C VAL A 25 5.51 -3.32 9.55
N ILE A 26 5.34 -2.41 10.50
CA ILE A 26 6.05 -1.13 10.56
C ILE A 26 7.56 -1.37 10.65
N GLU A 27 8.01 -2.25 11.53
CA GLU A 27 9.44 -2.55 11.72
C GLU A 27 10.07 -3.15 10.46
N LYS A 28 9.36 -4.09 9.81
CA LYS A 28 9.82 -4.78 8.61
C LYS A 28 10.01 -3.84 7.42
N TYR A 29 9.06 -2.93 7.18
CA TYR A 29 9.03 -2.12 5.95
C TYR A 29 9.48 -0.67 6.15
N LYS A 30 9.57 -0.20 7.41
CA LYS A 30 9.99 1.15 7.87
C LYS A 30 9.12 2.31 7.41
N LYS A 31 8.83 2.41 6.11
CA LYS A 31 7.94 3.41 5.52
C LYS A 31 7.04 2.78 4.47
N ILE A 32 5.74 2.84 4.71
CA ILE A 32 4.70 2.23 3.88
C ILE A 32 3.79 3.33 3.35
N TYR A 33 3.53 3.33 2.06
CA TYR A 33 2.53 4.21 1.47
C TYR A 33 1.16 3.54 1.47
N VAL A 34 0.11 4.30 1.71
CA VAL A 34 -1.28 3.82 1.74
C VAL A 34 -2.21 4.86 1.14
N SER A 35 -3.44 4.47 0.82
CA SER A 35 -4.49 5.42 0.47
C SER A 35 -4.83 6.32 1.67
N GLY A 36 -5.41 7.50 1.43
CA GLY A 36 -5.87 8.38 2.51
C GLY A 36 -6.95 7.75 3.40
N GLU A 37 -7.78 6.84 2.85
CA GLU A 37 -8.77 6.09 3.62
C GLU A 37 -8.11 5.09 4.57
N THR A 38 -7.20 4.26 4.05
CA THR A 38 -6.45 3.29 4.84
C THR A 38 -5.58 3.98 5.89
N TYR A 39 -5.01 5.15 5.58
CA TYR A 39 -4.27 5.96 6.56
C TYR A 39 -5.13 6.30 7.79
N LYS A 40 -6.36 6.78 7.58
CA LYS A 40 -7.29 7.11 8.67
C LYS A 40 -7.64 5.88 9.50
N GLN A 41 -7.80 4.72 8.87
CA GLN A 41 -8.06 3.47 9.61
C GLN A 41 -6.87 3.09 10.52
N ILE A 42 -5.64 3.20 10.02
CA ILE A 42 -4.44 2.94 10.82
C ILE A 42 -4.37 3.95 11.97
N GLN A 43 -4.65 5.22 11.69
CA GLN A 43 -4.65 6.30 12.68
C GLN A 43 -5.59 6.00 13.85
N LEU A 44 -6.80 5.52 13.56
CA LEU A 44 -7.76 5.10 14.57
C LEU A 44 -7.31 3.86 15.37
N ALA A 45 -6.53 2.97 14.74
CA ALA A 45 -6.11 1.73 15.37
C ALA A 45 -4.87 1.86 16.27
N ILE A 46 -3.87 2.67 15.89
CA ILE A 46 -2.57 2.76 16.59
C ILE A 46 -2.16 4.17 17.04
N GLY A 47 -2.97 5.19 16.74
CA GLY A 47 -2.76 6.58 17.16
C GLY A 47 -1.79 7.39 16.29
N ASP A 48 -2.05 8.70 16.19
CA ASP A 48 -1.43 9.67 15.27
C ASP A 48 0.11 9.59 15.22
N LYS A 49 0.76 9.67 16.39
CA LYS A 49 2.22 9.76 16.48
C LYS A 49 2.95 8.57 15.86
N LYS A 50 2.39 7.36 15.98
CA LYS A 50 2.96 6.15 15.37
C LYS A 50 2.73 6.13 13.86
N VAL A 51 1.58 6.61 13.40
CA VAL A 51 1.24 6.62 11.98
C VAL A 51 2.10 7.60 11.19
N GLU A 52 2.27 8.83 11.66
CA GLU A 52 3.01 9.90 10.96
C GLU A 52 4.46 9.53 10.66
N THR A 53 5.07 8.69 11.49
CA THR A 53 6.47 8.27 11.33
C THR A 53 6.64 7.11 10.34
N SER A 54 5.60 6.28 10.19
CA SER A 54 5.70 4.96 9.55
C SER A 54 4.89 4.85 8.26
N PHE A 55 3.87 5.69 8.09
CA PHE A 55 2.97 5.69 6.95
C PHE A 55 3.00 7.01 6.19
N GLY A 56 2.89 6.92 4.87
CA GLY A 56 2.68 8.07 3.99
C GLY A 56 1.41 7.92 3.19
N ILE A 57 0.69 9.02 2.97
CA ILE A 57 -0.45 9.03 2.07
C ILE A 57 0.06 9.07 0.63
N ALA A 58 -0.55 8.26 -0.24
CA ALA A 58 -0.32 8.28 -1.67
C ALA A 58 -1.58 8.70 -2.40
N ASP A 59 -1.51 9.86 -3.05
CA ASP A 59 -2.54 10.35 -3.94
C ASP A 59 -2.25 9.95 -5.38
N ILE A 60 -3.32 9.75 -6.14
CA ILE A 60 -3.20 9.44 -7.56
C ILE A 60 -2.84 10.73 -8.31
N ASN A 61 -1.87 10.64 -9.22
CA ASN A 61 -1.54 11.71 -10.14
C ASN A 61 -1.93 11.31 -11.57
N GLU A 62 -1.71 12.18 -12.54
CA GLU A 62 -2.04 11.95 -13.96
C GLU A 62 -1.48 10.62 -14.51
N LYS A 63 -0.27 10.21 -14.09
CA LYS A 63 0.29 8.91 -14.48
C LYS A 63 -0.46 7.76 -13.82
N GLY A 64 -0.80 7.91 -12.55
CA GLY A 64 -1.63 6.95 -11.82
C GLY A 64 -3.02 6.81 -12.42
N GLU A 65 -3.65 7.91 -12.84
CA GLU A 65 -4.98 7.92 -13.46
C GLU A 65 -5.01 7.09 -14.74
N LYS A 66 -4.06 7.31 -15.66
CA LYS A 66 -3.92 6.49 -16.88
C LYS A 66 -3.79 5.00 -16.57
N ILE A 67 -2.96 4.65 -15.58
CA ILE A 67 -2.80 3.24 -15.16
C ILE A 67 -4.10 2.70 -14.56
N MET A 68 -4.81 3.49 -13.77
CA MET A 68 -6.06 3.10 -13.12
C MET A 68 -7.17 2.87 -14.16
N GLU A 69 -7.25 3.69 -15.20
CA GLU A 69 -8.19 3.49 -16.31
C GLU A 69 -7.92 2.17 -17.04
N GLU A 70 -6.64 1.83 -17.26
CA GLU A 70 -6.26 0.58 -17.92
C GLU A 70 -6.49 -0.66 -17.05
N CYS A 71 -6.09 -0.60 -15.77
CA CYS A 71 -6.07 -1.77 -14.88
C CYS A 71 -7.35 -1.93 -14.05
N ASN A 72 -8.18 -0.89 -14.01
CA ASN A 72 -9.39 -0.77 -13.20
C ASN A 72 -9.18 -1.08 -11.71
N ASP A 73 -8.00 -0.76 -11.16
CA ASP A 73 -7.67 -0.94 -9.75
C ASP A 73 -6.77 0.19 -9.23
N LYS A 74 -7.31 0.99 -8.30
CA LYS A 74 -6.63 2.15 -7.72
C LYS A 74 -5.34 1.77 -6.97
N ASP A 75 -5.33 0.66 -6.24
CA ASP A 75 -4.17 0.27 -5.43
C ASP A 75 -3.01 -0.22 -6.30
N VAL A 76 -3.32 -0.97 -7.36
CA VAL A 76 -2.32 -1.35 -8.38
C VAL A 76 -1.77 -0.10 -9.06
N ALA A 77 -2.63 0.85 -9.43
CA ALA A 77 -2.21 2.10 -10.04
C ALA A 77 -1.31 2.92 -9.12
N LEU A 78 -1.69 3.11 -7.85
CA LEU A 78 -0.93 3.81 -6.83
C LEU A 78 0.44 3.16 -6.59
N ALA A 79 0.49 1.84 -6.45
CA ALA A 79 1.75 1.12 -6.29
C ALA A 79 2.66 1.24 -7.53
N LYS A 80 2.08 1.18 -8.74
CA LYS A 80 2.81 1.29 -10.00
C LYS A 80 3.37 2.69 -10.24
N GLN A 81 2.59 3.75 -9.99
CA GLN A 81 3.08 5.12 -10.15
C GLN A 81 4.27 5.39 -9.22
N LEU A 82 4.25 4.85 -7.99
CA LEU A 82 5.29 5.02 -6.99
C LEU A 82 6.52 4.15 -7.25
N ASN A 83 6.44 3.20 -8.19
CA ASN A 83 7.41 2.12 -8.36
C ASN A 83 7.64 1.37 -7.04
N ALA A 84 6.55 1.07 -6.34
CA ALA A 84 6.54 0.38 -5.05
C ALA A 84 6.26 -1.12 -5.23
N VAL A 85 6.58 -1.91 -4.22
CA VAL A 85 6.02 -3.26 -4.07
C VAL A 85 4.62 -3.13 -3.47
N LEU A 86 3.64 -3.79 -4.08
CA LEU A 86 2.27 -3.85 -3.57
C LEU A 86 2.17 -4.93 -2.48
N LEU A 87 1.91 -4.51 -1.25
CA LEU A 87 1.60 -5.38 -0.12
C LEU A 87 0.09 -5.67 -0.14
N THR A 88 -0.30 -6.90 -0.45
CA THR A 88 -1.71 -7.28 -0.59
C THR A 88 -1.94 -8.77 -0.34
N HIS A 89 -3.08 -9.09 0.29
CA HIS A 89 -3.63 -10.44 0.38
C HIS A 89 -4.80 -10.67 -0.60
N ASN A 90 -4.92 -9.82 -1.62
CA ASN A 90 -5.96 -9.93 -2.64
C ASN A 90 -5.38 -10.58 -3.91
N GLU A 91 -5.74 -11.84 -4.16
CA GLU A 91 -5.26 -12.59 -5.32
C GLU A 91 -5.64 -11.95 -6.66
N ASN A 92 -6.81 -11.30 -6.74
CA ASN A 92 -7.21 -10.58 -7.94
C ASN A 92 -6.23 -9.44 -8.23
N LYS A 93 -5.85 -8.66 -7.20
CA LYS A 93 -4.84 -7.61 -7.34
C LYS A 93 -3.46 -8.16 -7.67
N VAL A 94 -3.08 -9.32 -7.13
CA VAL A 94 -1.84 -10.00 -7.51
C VAL A 94 -1.83 -10.33 -9.01
N ASN A 95 -2.94 -10.82 -9.53
CA ASN A 95 -3.07 -11.15 -10.95
C ASN A 95 -3.04 -9.91 -11.86
N ILE A 96 -3.71 -8.82 -11.45
CA ILE A 96 -3.63 -7.53 -12.16
C ILE A 96 -2.19 -7.01 -12.12
N ALA A 97 -1.56 -6.93 -10.93
CA ALA A 97 -0.20 -6.45 -10.75
C ALA A 97 0.83 -7.17 -11.64
N LYS A 98 0.70 -8.50 -11.80
CA LYS A 98 1.55 -9.29 -12.71
C LYS A 98 1.48 -8.79 -14.16
N LYS A 99 0.28 -8.50 -14.68
CA LYS A 99 0.10 -7.96 -16.05
C LYS A 99 0.83 -6.63 -16.25
N TYR A 100 0.95 -5.84 -15.18
CA TYR A 100 1.63 -4.54 -15.18
C TYR A 100 3.09 -4.61 -14.72
N ASN A 101 3.71 -5.80 -14.63
CA ASN A 101 5.09 -5.95 -14.13
C ASN A 101 5.31 -5.26 -12.76
N LEU A 102 4.30 -5.31 -11.89
CA LEU A 102 4.35 -4.77 -10.54
C LEU A 102 4.66 -5.92 -9.56
N LYS A 103 5.66 -5.73 -8.70
CA LYS A 103 6.00 -6.71 -7.67
C LYS A 103 4.97 -6.69 -6.56
N THR A 104 4.62 -7.86 -6.05
CA THR A 104 3.70 -8.02 -4.93
C THR A 104 4.37 -8.78 -3.78
N SER A 105 3.84 -8.58 -2.57
CA SER A 105 4.14 -9.40 -1.39
C SER A 105 2.84 -9.55 -0.59
N PRO A 106 2.55 -10.75 -0.05
CA PRO A 106 1.63 -10.86 1.06
C PRO A 106 2.27 -10.35 2.36
#